data_AF-A0A430QTH0-F1
#
_entry.id   AF-A0A430QTH0-F1
#
_cell.length_a   1.000
_cell.length_b   1.000
_cell.length_c   1.000
_cell.angle_alpha   90.00
_cell.angle_beta   90.00
_cell.angle_gamma   90.00
#
_symmetry.space_group_name_H-M   'P 1'
#
loop_
_entity.id
_entity.type
_entity.pdbx_description
1 polymer ?
#
loop_
_entity_poly.entity_id
_entity_poly.type
_entity_poly.pdbx_seq_one_letter_code
_entity_poly.pdbx_strand_id
1 'polypeptide(L)'
;MKASVMCEREPKWAVILAFDVRIDKDAQKLATQLNVKIFTSEIIYRLQTQMEKYISKCRPYNLGVSPSVGSIRIQTSIPLIIDVVIVCYRDDLKTGNQRKHRDLAVFPCKLRILPEMIFNKRAPIVVGVRVEAGIVRVGTPICVPSRECVHLGRIFSIESNHKPVEEARTGMEVCIRIDPTDGETPKLYGRHFDLNDLLVSKISRESIDVMKEYFRSDLKKEDWKLMIELKESLDIS
;
A
#
# COMPACT_ATOMS: atom_id res chain seq x y z
N MET A 1 -22.04 -13.27 -14.87
CA MET A 1 -22.25 -13.52 -13.42
C MET A 1 -22.02 -12.20 -12.71
N LYS A 2 -23.07 -11.75 -12.03
CA LYS A 2 -23.57 -10.37 -12.05
C LYS A 2 -23.81 -9.95 -10.61
N ALA A 3 -23.11 -8.94 -10.08
CA ALA A 3 -23.39 -8.22 -8.80
C ALA A 3 -23.60 -9.03 -7.48
N SER A 4 -24.27 -10.19 -7.49
CA SER A 4 -24.61 -11.03 -6.34
C SER A 4 -23.40 -11.57 -5.58
N VAL A 5 -22.30 -11.87 -6.29
CA VAL A 5 -21.02 -12.30 -5.68
C VAL A 5 -20.38 -11.17 -4.87
N MET A 6 -20.76 -9.91 -5.12
CA MET A 6 -20.21 -8.74 -4.42
C MET A 6 -20.96 -8.45 -3.10
N CYS A 7 -22.23 -8.87 -2.99
CA CYS A 7 -23.03 -8.75 -1.76
C CYS A 7 -22.49 -9.61 -0.61
N GLU A 8 -21.79 -10.70 -0.92
CA GLU A 8 -21.22 -11.62 0.07
C GLU A 8 -19.99 -11.05 0.80
N ARG A 9 -19.34 -10.00 0.25
CA ARG A 9 -18.07 -9.48 0.81
C ARG A 9 -18.20 -8.10 1.45
N GLU A 10 -18.82 -7.12 0.78
CA GLU A 10 -19.10 -5.81 1.37
C GLU A 10 -20.38 -5.17 0.76
N PRO A 11 -21.53 -5.24 1.44
CA PRO A 11 -22.82 -4.80 0.89
C PRO A 11 -22.96 -3.29 0.67
N LYS A 12 -21.95 -2.49 1.07
CA LYS A 12 -21.97 -1.02 1.00
C LYS A 12 -21.60 -0.47 -0.40
N TRP A 13 -21.01 -1.30 -1.26
CA TRP A 13 -20.47 -0.88 -2.56
C TRP A 13 -21.27 -1.42 -3.76
N ALA A 14 -22.33 -2.18 -3.50
CA ALA A 14 -23.17 -2.72 -4.56
C ALA A 14 -24.18 -1.64 -5.01
N VAL A 15 -23.80 -0.87 -6.03
CA VAL A 15 -24.62 0.19 -6.62
C VAL A 15 -24.76 -0.02 -8.14
N ILE A 16 -25.96 0.23 -8.66
CA ILE A 16 -26.27 0.25 -10.09
C ILE A 16 -26.63 1.67 -10.51
N LEU A 17 -25.99 2.19 -11.55
CA LEU A 17 -26.36 3.45 -12.19
C LEU A 17 -27.07 3.16 -13.51
N ALA A 18 -28.33 3.58 -13.62
CA ALA A 18 -29.16 3.41 -14.80
C ALA A 18 -29.47 4.78 -15.42
N PHE A 19 -28.82 5.08 -16.54
CA PHE A 19 -29.03 6.31 -17.30
C PHE A 19 -30.02 6.07 -18.42
N ASP A 20 -31.10 6.85 -18.47
CA ASP A 20 -32.12 6.79 -19.54
C ASP A 20 -32.66 5.38 -19.85
N VAL A 21 -32.78 4.54 -18.79
CA VAL A 21 -33.23 3.15 -18.90
C VAL A 21 -34.35 2.87 -17.91
N ARG A 22 -35.41 2.22 -18.40
CA ARG A 22 -36.50 1.70 -17.56
C ARG A 22 -36.06 0.41 -16.87
N ILE A 23 -36.23 0.37 -15.56
CA ILE A 23 -35.89 -0.80 -14.74
C ILE A 23 -37.12 -1.67 -14.59
N ASP A 24 -36.96 -2.96 -14.89
CA ASP A 24 -38.02 -3.94 -14.70
C ASP A 24 -38.33 -4.14 -13.20
N LYS A 25 -39.60 -4.38 -12.88
CA LYS A 25 -40.05 -4.62 -11.51
C LYS A 25 -39.36 -5.83 -10.89
N ASP A 26 -39.05 -6.85 -11.68
CA ASP A 26 -38.37 -8.05 -11.18
C ASP A 26 -36.88 -7.81 -10.94
N ALA A 27 -36.25 -6.96 -11.76
CA ALA A 27 -34.89 -6.48 -11.50
C ALA A 27 -34.82 -5.62 -10.23
N GLN A 28 -35.83 -4.79 -9.97
CA GLN A 28 -35.93 -3.98 -8.75
C GLN A 28 -36.12 -4.85 -7.49
N LYS A 29 -36.96 -5.88 -7.56
CA LYS A 29 -37.16 -6.85 -6.47
C LYS A 29 -35.86 -7.59 -6.17
N LEU A 30 -35.19 -8.08 -7.21
CA LEU A 30 -33.92 -8.80 -7.07
C LEU A 30 -32.83 -7.92 -6.47
N ALA A 31 -32.72 -6.66 -6.91
CA ALA A 31 -31.78 -5.70 -6.33
C ALA A 31 -32.08 -5.43 -4.85
N THR A 32 -33.36 -5.33 -4.47
CA THR A 32 -33.77 -5.16 -3.07
C THR A 32 -33.42 -6.38 -2.22
N GLN A 33 -33.65 -7.59 -2.74
CA GLN A 33 -33.30 -8.85 -2.08
C GLN A 33 -31.79 -9.00 -1.87
N LEU A 34 -31.00 -8.55 -2.85
CA LEU A 34 -29.54 -8.58 -2.80
C LEU A 34 -28.95 -7.35 -2.08
N ASN A 35 -29.77 -6.45 -1.53
CA ASN A 35 -29.32 -5.21 -0.88
C ASN A 35 -28.43 -4.32 -1.79
N VAL A 36 -28.74 -4.29 -3.09
CA VAL A 36 -28.07 -3.48 -4.11
C VAL A 36 -28.87 -2.20 -4.35
N LYS A 37 -28.25 -1.03 -4.23
CA LYS A 37 -28.94 0.25 -4.45
C LYS A 37 -28.92 0.61 -5.94
N ILE A 38 -30.07 1.00 -6.49
CA ILE A 38 -30.15 1.46 -7.88
C ILE A 38 -30.44 2.96 -7.91
N PHE A 39 -29.68 3.69 -8.72
CA PHE A 39 -29.90 5.10 -9.05
C PHE A 39 -30.33 5.22 -10.50
N THR A 40 -31.46 5.88 -10.75
CA THR A 40 -32.00 6.16 -12.08
C THR A 40 -32.03 7.65 -12.35
N SER A 41 -31.61 8.07 -13.54
CA SER A 41 -31.82 9.45 -13.99
C SER A 41 -31.72 9.56 -15.51
N GLU A 42 -32.44 10.53 -16.07
CA GLU A 42 -32.35 10.93 -17.47
C GLU A 42 -31.22 11.95 -17.70
N ILE A 43 -30.48 12.35 -16.65
CA ILE A 43 -29.38 13.32 -16.71
C ILE A 43 -28.14 12.75 -16.01
N ILE A 44 -27.02 12.62 -16.74
CA ILE A 44 -25.77 12.00 -16.27
C ILE A 44 -25.24 12.69 -14.98
N TYR A 45 -25.22 14.02 -14.95
CA TYR A 45 -24.74 14.78 -13.78
C TYR A 45 -25.54 14.51 -12.51
N ARG A 46 -26.85 14.23 -12.62
CA ARG A 46 -27.69 13.90 -11.46
C ARG A 46 -27.31 12.53 -10.89
N LEU A 47 -27.01 11.55 -11.74
CA LEU A 47 -26.52 10.24 -11.30
C LEU A 47 -25.19 10.36 -10.57
N GLN A 48 -24.27 11.18 -11.10
CA GLN A 48 -22.98 11.42 -10.47
C GLN A 48 -23.14 12.06 -9.08
N THR A 49 -23.96 13.11 -8.95
CA THR A 49 -24.21 13.75 -7.64
C THR A 49 -24.88 12.79 -6.65
N GLN A 50 -25.80 11.95 -7.11
CA GLN A 50 -26.45 10.93 -6.27
C GLN A 50 -25.44 9.89 -5.76
N MET A 51 -24.53 9.45 -6.62
CA MET A 51 -23.44 8.55 -6.27
C MET A 51 -22.47 9.20 -5.28
N GLU A 52 -22.03 10.43 -5.52
CA GLU A 52 -21.11 11.16 -4.63
C GLU A 52 -21.70 11.35 -3.23
N LYS A 53 -23.00 11.71 -3.15
CA LYS A 53 -23.73 11.81 -1.88
C LYS A 53 -23.86 10.48 -1.16
N TYR A 54 -24.04 9.39 -1.91
CA TYR A 54 -24.12 8.06 -1.34
C TYR A 54 -22.77 7.63 -0.77
N ILE A 55 -21.68 7.85 -1.51
CA ILE A 55 -20.31 7.55 -1.09
C ILE A 55 -19.91 8.39 0.12
N SER A 56 -20.22 9.69 0.15
CA SER A 56 -19.89 10.57 1.28
C SER A 56 -20.63 10.18 2.55
N LYS A 57 -21.89 9.73 2.45
CA LYS A 57 -22.64 9.18 3.59
C LYS A 57 -22.03 7.88 4.12
N CYS A 58 -21.37 7.11 3.27
CA CYS A 58 -20.72 5.85 3.63
C CYS A 58 -19.26 6.01 4.12
N ARG A 59 -18.63 7.19 3.94
CA ARG A 59 -17.20 7.42 4.21
C ARG A 59 -17.01 8.50 5.29
N PRO A 60 -16.52 8.19 6.50
CA PRO A 60 -16.31 9.21 7.53
C PRO A 60 -15.06 10.10 7.34
N TYR A 61 -14.10 9.82 6.44
CA TYR A 61 -12.91 10.68 6.26
C TYR A 61 -12.35 10.71 4.83
N ASN A 62 -11.96 11.92 4.41
CA ASN A 62 -11.44 12.31 3.09
C ASN A 62 -10.08 11.66 2.75
N LEU A 63 -10.00 10.97 1.61
CA LEU A 63 -8.76 10.85 0.82
C LEU A 63 -9.13 11.00 -0.66
N GLY A 64 -8.55 12.03 -1.29
CA GLY A 64 -8.81 12.45 -2.66
C GLY A 64 -8.26 11.48 -3.71
N VAL A 65 -9.14 10.66 -4.28
CA VAL A 65 -8.80 9.74 -5.38
C VAL A 65 -9.88 9.87 -6.45
N SER A 66 -9.49 10.09 -7.70
CA SER A 66 -10.42 10.20 -8.83
C SER A 66 -10.89 8.80 -9.27
N PRO A 67 -12.20 8.56 -9.44
CA PRO A 67 -12.72 7.28 -9.92
C PRO A 67 -12.37 7.03 -11.40
N SER A 68 -12.04 5.78 -11.75
CA SER A 68 -11.99 5.32 -13.14
C SER A 68 -13.27 4.56 -13.49
N VAL A 69 -13.89 4.90 -14.62
CA VAL A 69 -15.19 4.38 -15.06
C VAL A 69 -14.96 3.32 -16.14
N GLY A 70 -15.40 2.08 -15.87
CA GLY A 70 -15.43 1.01 -16.88
C GLY A 70 -16.84 0.82 -17.41
N SER A 71 -17.04 0.85 -18.72
CA SER A 71 -18.27 0.42 -19.38
C SER A 71 -18.13 -1.03 -19.86
N ILE A 72 -19.13 -1.86 -19.61
CA ILE A 72 -19.21 -3.22 -20.18
C ILE A 72 -20.42 -3.25 -21.09
N ARG A 73 -20.17 -3.43 -22.38
CA ARG A 73 -21.23 -3.58 -23.39
C ARG A 73 -21.74 -5.02 -23.34
N ILE A 74 -22.95 -5.23 -22.83
CA ILE A 74 -23.59 -6.55 -22.87
C ILE A 74 -24.24 -6.69 -24.24
N GLN A 75 -23.74 -7.62 -25.05
CA GLN A 75 -24.32 -7.91 -26.36
C GLN A 75 -25.57 -8.76 -26.15
N THR A 76 -26.74 -8.13 -26.11
CA THR A 76 -28.03 -8.80 -26.22
C THR A 76 -28.69 -8.42 -27.54
N SER A 77 -29.50 -9.33 -28.09
CA SER A 77 -30.10 -9.24 -29.43
C SER A 77 -31.23 -8.21 -29.58
N ILE A 78 -31.22 -7.12 -28.81
CA ILE A 78 -32.20 -6.03 -28.88
C ILE A 78 -31.44 -4.70 -28.88
N PRO A 79 -31.67 -3.78 -29.84
CA PRO A 79 -30.84 -2.59 -30.08
C PRO A 79 -31.10 -1.42 -29.12
N LEU A 80 -31.53 -1.67 -27.88
CA LEU A 80 -31.55 -0.64 -26.84
C LEU A 80 -30.26 -0.76 -26.03
N ILE A 81 -29.41 0.25 -26.15
CA ILE A 81 -28.11 0.39 -25.50
C ILE A 81 -28.29 0.23 -23.98
N ILE A 82 -27.97 -0.95 -23.47
CA ILE A 82 -27.88 -1.22 -22.03
C ILE A 82 -26.47 -0.80 -21.60
N ASP A 83 -26.27 0.48 -21.34
CA ASP A 83 -25.09 0.95 -20.59
C ASP A 83 -25.39 0.77 -19.09
N VAL A 84 -25.35 -0.48 -18.62
CA VAL A 84 -25.30 -0.75 -17.17
C VAL A 84 -23.87 -0.47 -16.73
N VAL A 85 -23.64 0.73 -16.21
CA VAL A 85 -22.39 1.06 -15.54
C VAL A 85 -22.44 0.40 -14.16
N ILE A 86 -21.96 -0.84 -14.08
CA ILE A 86 -21.53 -1.42 -12.81
C ILE A 86 -20.23 -0.69 -12.46
N VAL A 87 -20.29 0.21 -11.50
CA VAL A 87 -19.07 0.77 -10.89
C VAL A 87 -18.44 -0.36 -10.06
N CYS A 88 -17.66 -1.21 -10.73
CA CYS A 88 -16.73 -2.10 -10.07
C CYS A 88 -15.61 -1.24 -9.50
N TYR A 89 -15.68 -0.88 -8.22
CA TYR A 89 -14.51 -0.36 -7.52
C TYR A 89 -13.52 -1.52 -7.37
N ARG A 90 -12.68 -1.72 -8.40
CA ARG A 90 -11.62 -2.74 -8.39
C ARG A 90 -10.45 -2.37 -7.48
N ASP A 91 -10.47 -1.19 -6.85
CA ASP A 91 -9.35 -0.70 -6.06
C ASP A 91 -9.52 -0.89 -4.53
N ASP A 92 -10.72 -1.23 -4.03
CA ASP A 92 -10.90 -1.55 -2.60
C ASP A 92 -10.51 -3.00 -2.26
N LEU A 93 -10.55 -3.92 -3.25
CA LEU A 93 -9.94 -5.24 -3.09
C LEU A 93 -8.41 -5.15 -2.97
N LYS A 94 -7.77 -4.18 -3.64
CA LYS A 94 -6.36 -3.88 -3.43
C LYS A 94 -6.13 -3.26 -2.06
N THR A 95 -6.90 -2.26 -1.67
CA THR A 95 -6.67 -1.50 -0.43
C THR A 95 -6.95 -2.32 0.85
N GLY A 96 -7.97 -3.19 0.84
CA GLY A 96 -8.31 -4.07 1.96
C GLY A 96 -7.30 -5.20 2.19
N ASN A 97 -6.79 -5.82 1.12
CA ASN A 97 -5.71 -6.81 1.20
C ASN A 97 -4.34 -6.15 1.44
N GLN A 98 -4.08 -4.98 0.86
CA GLN A 98 -2.85 -4.21 1.09
C GLN A 98 -2.65 -3.86 2.56
N ARG A 99 -3.71 -3.66 3.35
CA ARG A 99 -3.59 -3.44 4.81
C ARG A 99 -3.13 -4.69 5.55
N LYS A 100 -3.58 -5.87 5.13
CA LYS A 100 -3.18 -7.16 5.75
C LYS A 100 -1.76 -7.57 5.35
N HIS A 101 -1.32 -7.16 4.16
CA HIS A 101 0.03 -7.47 3.64
C HIS A 101 1.00 -6.29 3.71
N ARG A 102 0.63 -5.17 4.33
CA ARG A 102 1.50 -3.98 4.46
C ARG A 102 2.71 -4.26 5.35
N ASP A 103 2.53 -5.06 6.39
CA ASP A 103 3.59 -5.44 7.31
C ASP A 103 4.60 -6.41 6.68
N LEU A 104 4.20 -7.09 5.60
CA LEU A 104 5.05 -7.99 4.81
C LEU A 104 5.76 -7.27 3.65
N ALA A 105 5.23 -6.11 3.22
CA ALA A 105 5.78 -5.33 2.13
C ALA A 105 6.98 -4.50 2.60
N VAL A 106 8.17 -5.01 2.32
CA VAL A 106 9.43 -4.33 2.66
C VAL A 106 9.92 -3.52 1.47
N PHE A 107 10.04 -2.20 1.64
CA PHE A 107 10.61 -1.32 0.63
C PHE A 107 12.14 -1.43 0.60
N PRO A 108 12.76 -1.43 -0.60
CA PRO A 108 14.21 -1.45 -0.71
C PRO A 108 14.77 -0.13 -0.20
N CYS A 109 15.75 -0.18 0.71
CA CYS A 109 16.45 1.00 1.17
C CYS A 109 17.94 0.71 1.38
N LYS A 110 18.74 1.75 1.11
CA LYS A 110 20.19 1.76 1.34
C LYS A 110 20.52 3.02 2.13
N LEU A 111 21.11 2.81 3.29
CA LEU A 111 21.32 3.83 4.31
C LEU A 111 22.79 3.87 4.70
N ARG A 112 23.30 5.10 4.84
CA ARG A 112 24.64 5.34 5.34
C ARG A 112 24.57 6.01 6.71
N ILE A 113 25.35 5.49 7.66
CA ILE A 113 25.40 6.03 9.02
C ILE A 113 26.17 7.36 9.01
N LEU A 114 25.64 8.36 9.71
CA LEU A 114 26.30 9.65 9.91
C LEU A 114 27.15 9.61 11.20
N PRO A 115 28.48 9.83 11.13
CA PRO A 115 29.37 9.72 12.29
C PRO A 115 29.03 10.63 13.47
N GLU A 116 28.55 11.83 13.16
CA GLU A 116 28.28 12.87 14.16
C GLU A 116 26.93 12.68 14.87
N MET A 117 26.08 11.76 14.38
CA MET A 117 24.70 11.61 14.83
C MET A 117 24.43 10.24 15.45
N ILE A 118 25.24 9.80 16.41
CA ILE A 118 24.99 8.54 17.13
C ILE A 118 24.58 8.85 18.56
N PHE A 119 23.28 8.73 18.83
CA PHE A 119 22.69 9.08 20.13
C PHE A 119 22.72 7.91 21.10
N ASN A 120 22.40 6.70 20.63
CA ASN A 120 22.41 5.51 21.46
C ASN A 120 23.06 4.32 20.77
N LYS A 121 24.08 3.74 21.41
CA LYS A 121 24.90 2.64 20.89
C LYS A 121 24.35 1.25 21.22
N ARG A 122 23.42 1.15 22.18
CA ARG A 122 22.77 -0.11 22.61
C ARG A 122 21.27 -0.05 22.29
N ALA A 123 20.63 -1.21 22.11
CA ALA A 123 19.19 -1.30 21.92
C ALA A 123 18.39 -0.52 23.00
N PRO A 124 17.44 0.35 22.60
CA PRO A 124 17.08 0.71 21.22
C PRO A 124 18.16 1.59 20.57
N ILE A 125 18.67 1.17 19.41
CA ILE A 125 19.75 1.87 18.71
C ILE A 125 19.17 3.13 18.08
N VAL A 126 19.75 4.30 18.38
CA VAL A 126 19.32 5.57 17.81
C VAL A 126 20.49 6.18 17.06
N VAL A 127 20.36 6.20 15.73
CA VAL A 127 21.42 6.63 14.81
C VAL A 127 20.85 7.55 13.73
N GLY A 128 21.59 8.60 13.40
CA GLY A 128 21.37 9.44 12.24
C GLY A 128 21.89 8.73 11.00
N VAL A 129 21.04 8.64 10.00
CA VAL A 129 21.34 8.02 8.73
C VAL A 129 20.99 8.94 7.59
N ARG A 130 21.75 8.83 6.51
CA ARG A 130 21.43 9.43 5.22
C ARG A 130 20.88 8.36 4.30
N VAL A 131 19.73 8.65 3.69
CA VAL A 131 19.13 7.75 2.69
C VAL A 131 19.88 7.92 1.37
N GLU A 132 20.67 6.91 0.99
CA GLU A 132 21.43 6.93 -0.27
C GLU A 132 20.56 6.49 -1.44
N ALA A 133 19.68 5.52 -1.22
CA ALA A 133 18.75 5.05 -2.24
C ALA A 133 17.51 4.41 -1.61
N GLY A 134 16.39 4.47 -2.32
CA GLY A 134 15.13 3.84 -1.93
C GLY A 134 14.29 4.66 -0.96
N ILE A 135 13.41 3.94 -0.25
CA ILE A 135 12.42 4.55 0.65
C ILE A 135 12.49 3.83 1.99
N VAL A 136 12.65 4.60 3.05
CA VAL A 136 12.64 4.10 4.43
C VAL A 136 11.27 4.37 5.03
N ARG A 137 10.66 3.35 5.63
CA ARG A 137 9.40 3.47 6.34
C ARG A 137 9.49 2.87 7.74
N VAL A 138 8.66 3.38 8.63
CA VAL A 138 8.46 2.75 9.95
C VAL A 138 8.05 1.28 9.77
N GLY A 139 8.63 0.40 10.58
CA GLY A 139 8.44 -1.05 10.53
C GLY A 139 9.43 -1.79 9.63
N THR A 140 10.21 -1.08 8.79
CA THR A 140 11.17 -1.72 7.87
C THR A 140 12.24 -2.48 8.66
N PRO A 141 12.47 -3.78 8.38
CA PRO A 141 13.56 -4.54 8.99
C PRO A 141 14.90 -4.14 8.38
N ILE A 142 15.93 -3.97 9.21
CA ILE A 142 17.26 -3.48 8.80
C ILE A 142 18.35 -4.51 9.13
N CYS A 143 19.25 -4.72 8.19
CA CYS A 143 20.44 -5.57 8.36
C CYS A 143 21.71 -4.91 7.80
N VAL A 144 22.85 -5.50 8.16
CA VAL A 144 24.18 -5.10 7.68
C VAL A 144 24.73 -6.21 6.78
N PRO A 145 24.84 -6.01 5.46
CA PRO A 145 25.23 -7.07 4.53
C PRO A 145 26.73 -7.43 4.68
N SER A 146 27.59 -6.46 4.98
CA SER A 146 29.06 -6.63 5.04
C SER A 146 29.55 -7.64 6.08
N ARG A 147 28.73 -7.98 7.08
CA ARG A 147 29.10 -8.86 8.20
C ARG A 147 28.08 -9.99 8.35
N GLU A 148 28.00 -10.90 7.37
CA GLU A 148 27.10 -12.07 7.41
C GLU A 148 25.61 -11.70 7.60
N CYS A 149 25.17 -10.58 7.04
CA CYS A 149 23.78 -10.13 7.15
C CYS A 149 23.29 -10.02 8.62
N VAL A 150 24.11 -9.40 9.49
CA VAL A 150 23.71 -9.13 10.89
C VAL A 150 22.41 -8.35 10.92
N HIS A 151 21.38 -8.96 11.50
CA HIS A 151 20.08 -8.33 11.69
C HIS A 151 20.15 -7.37 12.88
N LEU A 152 19.77 -6.11 12.65
CA LEU A 152 19.76 -5.08 13.70
C LEU A 152 18.39 -4.97 14.36
N GLY A 153 17.33 -5.28 13.64
CA GLY A 153 15.95 -5.18 14.12
C GLY A 153 15.02 -4.49 13.13
N ARG A 154 13.99 -3.81 13.66
CA ARG A 154 13.00 -3.06 12.88
C ARG A 154 13.03 -1.59 13.26
N ILE A 155 12.77 -0.71 12.28
CA ILE A 155 12.62 0.72 12.53
C ILE A 155 11.33 0.95 13.32
N PHE A 156 11.44 1.47 14.53
CA PHE A 156 10.30 1.85 15.35
C PHE A 156 9.82 3.27 15.03
N SER A 157 10.75 4.22 14.91
CA SER A 157 10.42 5.62 14.62
C SER A 157 11.49 6.25 13.72
N ILE A 158 11.05 7.24 12.95
CA ILE A 158 11.90 8.07 12.10
C ILE A 158 11.63 9.51 12.48
N GLU A 159 12.69 10.28 12.69
CA GLU A 159 12.63 11.69 13.06
C GLU A 159 13.49 12.51 12.10
N SER A 160 12.94 13.61 11.60
CA SER A 160 13.68 14.61 10.82
C SER A 160 13.55 15.96 11.50
N ASN A 161 14.68 16.58 11.84
CA ASN A 161 14.72 17.89 12.51
C ASN A 161 13.81 17.94 13.76
N HIS A 162 13.86 16.89 14.60
CA HIS A 162 13.02 16.70 15.79
C HIS A 162 11.51 16.59 15.54
N LYS A 163 11.09 16.32 14.30
CA LYS A 163 9.70 16.04 13.96
C LYS A 163 9.55 14.58 13.53
N PRO A 164 8.56 13.83 14.05
CA PRO A 164 8.31 12.47 13.62
C PRO A 164 7.83 12.46 12.16
N VAL A 165 8.37 11.53 11.36
CA VAL A 165 8.02 11.36 9.95
C VAL A 165 7.70 9.89 9.70
N GLU A 166 6.71 9.60 8.85
CA GLU A 166 6.33 8.22 8.52
C GLU A 166 7.24 7.57 7.46
N GLU A 167 7.78 8.39 6.55
CA GLU A 167 8.66 7.95 5.47
C GLU A 167 9.82 8.93 5.22
N ALA A 168 10.97 8.38 4.81
CA ALA A 168 12.13 9.16 4.36
C ALA A 168 12.56 8.68 2.96
N ARG A 169 12.91 9.64 2.10
CA ARG A 169 13.29 9.40 0.70
C ARG A 169 14.78 9.67 0.49
N THR A 170 15.31 9.17 -0.63
CA THR A 170 16.68 9.42 -1.07
C THR A 170 17.10 10.89 -0.93
N GLY A 171 18.28 11.12 -0.37
CA GLY A 171 18.87 12.43 -0.13
C GLY A 171 18.52 13.04 1.22
N MET A 172 17.52 12.52 1.94
CA MET A 172 17.18 13.00 3.28
C MET A 172 18.13 12.46 4.34
N GLU A 173 18.38 13.29 5.35
CA GLU A 173 19.09 12.92 6.58
C GLU A 173 18.07 12.84 7.71
N VAL A 174 17.96 11.66 8.32
CA VAL A 174 16.94 11.35 9.33
C VAL A 174 17.54 10.54 10.47
N CYS A 175 17.01 10.72 11.66
CA CYS A 175 17.32 9.88 12.81
C CYS A 175 16.35 8.69 12.82
N ILE A 176 16.90 7.48 12.89
CA ILE A 176 16.10 6.26 13.00
C ILE A 176 16.32 5.63 14.37
N ARG A 177 15.21 5.17 14.96
CA ARG A 177 15.22 4.33 16.15
C ARG A 177 14.98 2.88 15.72
N ILE A 178 15.94 2.01 15.98
CA ILE A 178 15.89 0.60 15.64
C ILE A 178 15.69 -0.19 16.94
N ASP A 179 14.61 -0.95 16.98
CA ASP A 179 14.30 -1.86 18.08
C ASP A 179 14.67 -3.29 17.68
N PRO A 180 15.35 -4.04 18.57
CA PRO A 180 15.68 -5.43 18.29
C PRO A 180 14.40 -6.24 18.12
N THR A 181 14.45 -7.26 17.27
CA THR A 181 13.33 -8.20 17.13
C THR A 181 13.32 -9.18 18.31
N ASP A 182 12.13 -9.51 18.81
CA ASP A 182 11.96 -10.40 19.95
C ASP A 182 12.66 -11.76 19.72
N GLY A 183 13.53 -12.15 20.66
CA GLY A 183 14.29 -13.41 20.61
C GLY A 183 15.71 -13.34 20.06
N GLU A 184 16.12 -12.21 19.46
CA GLU A 184 17.51 -12.02 19.02
C GLU A 184 18.36 -11.28 20.05
N THR A 185 19.66 -11.61 20.08
CA THR A 185 20.62 -10.92 20.95
C THR A 185 20.81 -9.47 20.49
N PRO A 186 20.61 -8.46 21.37
CA PRO A 186 20.78 -7.06 21.01
C PRO A 186 22.16 -6.78 20.45
N LYS A 187 22.22 -6.21 19.25
CA LYS A 187 23.48 -5.82 18.62
C LYS A 187 23.98 -4.50 19.21
N LEU A 188 25.29 -4.36 19.21
CA LEU A 188 26.01 -3.21 19.77
C LEU A 188 26.79 -2.52 18.65
N TYR A 189 26.56 -1.22 18.53
CA TYR A 189 27.36 -0.33 17.68
C TYR A 189 28.81 -0.28 18.19
N GLY A 190 29.79 -0.41 17.29
CA GLY A 190 31.22 -0.47 17.63
C GLY A 190 31.79 -1.89 17.80
N ARG A 191 30.92 -2.92 17.74
CA ARG A 191 31.33 -4.33 17.80
C ARG A 191 30.74 -5.13 16.65
N HIS A 192 29.43 -5.03 16.48
CA HIS A 192 28.71 -5.77 15.44
C HIS A 192 28.64 -5.02 14.12
N PHE A 193 28.67 -3.69 14.16
CA PHE A 193 28.67 -2.83 12.98
C PHE A 193 29.29 -1.47 13.35
N ASP A 194 29.91 -0.83 12.36
CA ASP A 194 30.66 0.43 12.50
C ASP A 194 30.21 1.47 11.45
N LEU A 195 30.84 2.65 11.44
CA LEU A 195 30.54 3.76 10.49
C LEU A 195 30.73 3.39 9.02
N ASN A 196 31.66 2.49 8.76
CA ASN A 196 32.01 2.07 7.40
C ASN A 196 30.98 1.10 6.83
N ASP A 197 30.12 0.53 7.69
CA ASP A 197 29.11 -0.42 7.29
C ASP A 197 27.86 0.32 6.76
N LEU A 198 27.33 -0.20 5.66
CA LEU A 198 26.06 0.27 5.10
C LEU A 198 24.90 -0.50 5.73
N LEU A 199 23.81 0.19 6.01
CA LEU A 199 22.58 -0.44 6.47
C LEU A 199 21.65 -0.62 5.27
N VAL A 200 21.07 -1.81 5.14
CA VAL A 200 20.12 -2.13 4.05
C VAL A 200 18.85 -2.72 4.62
N SER A 201 17.74 -2.66 3.88
CA SER A 201 16.54 -3.37 4.29
C SER A 201 16.69 -4.88 4.12
N LYS A 202 16.25 -5.63 5.14
CA LYS A 202 16.19 -7.09 5.09
C LYS A 202 14.96 -7.51 4.28
N ILE A 203 15.18 -7.92 3.05
CA ILE A 203 14.12 -8.33 2.14
C ILE A 203 14.00 -9.86 2.16
N SER A 204 12.79 -10.40 2.15
CA SER A 204 12.52 -11.84 1.95
C SER A 204 11.88 -12.09 0.58
N ARG A 205 11.88 -13.35 0.13
CA ARG A 205 11.20 -13.74 -1.12
C ARG A 205 9.70 -13.42 -1.08
N GLU A 206 9.07 -13.66 0.08
CA GLU A 206 7.66 -13.30 0.33
C GLU A 206 7.42 -11.81 0.17
N SER A 207 8.29 -10.96 0.74
CA SER A 207 8.20 -9.51 0.59
C SER A 207 8.32 -9.07 -0.87
N ILE A 208 9.20 -9.70 -1.65
CA ILE A 208 9.37 -9.38 -3.09
C ILE A 208 8.10 -9.69 -3.87
N ASP A 209 7.47 -10.83 -3.61
CA ASP A 209 6.28 -11.25 -4.35
C ASP A 209 5.07 -10.34 -4.02
N VAL A 210 4.90 -9.96 -2.74
CA VAL A 210 3.92 -8.94 -2.34
C VAL A 210 4.20 -7.60 -3.04
N MET A 211 5.47 -7.20 -3.15
CA MET A 211 5.85 -5.94 -3.78
C MET A 211 5.56 -5.94 -5.29
N LYS A 212 5.73 -7.08 -5.98
CA LYS A 212 5.37 -7.22 -7.40
C LYS A 212 3.86 -7.16 -7.63
N GLU A 213 3.09 -7.81 -6.77
CA GLU A 213 1.65 -8.00 -6.95
C GLU A 213 0.86 -6.73 -6.59
N TYR A 214 1.25 -6.03 -5.52
CA TYR A 214 0.46 -4.94 -4.95
C TYR A 214 1.08 -3.54 -5.10
N PHE A 215 2.41 -3.42 -5.19
CA PHE A 215 3.11 -2.13 -5.09
C PHE A 215 3.95 -1.75 -6.32
N ARG A 216 3.77 -2.47 -7.44
CA ARG A 216 4.48 -2.21 -8.71
C ARG A 216 4.35 -0.76 -9.19
N SER A 217 3.19 -0.12 -8.96
CA SER A 217 2.91 1.26 -9.35
C SER A 217 3.63 2.30 -8.48
N ASP A 218 3.99 1.94 -7.25
CA ASP A 218 4.50 2.88 -6.25
C ASP A 218 6.05 2.91 -6.25
N LEU A 219 6.68 1.96 -6.93
CA LEU A 219 8.14 1.83 -7.06
C LEU A 219 8.62 2.53 -8.34
N LYS A 220 9.64 3.38 -8.21
CA LYS A 220 10.34 3.91 -9.38
C LYS A 220 11.21 2.81 -10.00
N LYS A 221 11.60 3.01 -11.27
CA LYS A 221 12.52 2.09 -11.98
C LYS A 221 13.86 1.93 -11.25
N GLU A 222 14.34 3.00 -10.60
CA GLU A 222 15.57 3.00 -9.79
C GLU A 222 15.43 2.17 -8.51
N ASP A 223 14.31 2.33 -7.79
CA ASP A 223 14.02 1.56 -6.57
C ASP A 223 13.90 0.06 -6.88
N TRP A 224 13.33 -0.26 -8.05
CA TRP A 224 13.26 -1.65 -8.53
C TRP A 224 14.64 -2.23 -8.83
N LYS A 225 15.55 -1.43 -9.40
CA LYS A 225 16.94 -1.84 -9.63
C LYS A 225 17.66 -2.11 -8.31
N LEU A 226 17.47 -1.24 -7.31
CA LEU A 226 18.00 -1.44 -5.95
C LEU A 226 17.46 -2.73 -5.33
N MET A 227 16.19 -3.06 -5.54
CA MET A 227 15.61 -4.31 -5.04
C MET A 227 16.28 -5.55 -5.62
N ILE A 228 16.72 -5.51 -6.89
CA ILE A 228 17.45 -6.60 -7.54
C ILE A 228 18.88 -6.68 -6.97
N GLU A 229 19.58 -5.54 -6.83
CA GLU A 229 20.91 -5.46 -6.20
C GLU A 229 20.88 -6.06 -4.77
N LEU A 230 19.87 -5.70 -3.98
CA LEU A 230 19.71 -6.21 -2.62
C LEU A 230 19.41 -7.70 -2.61
N LYS A 231 18.61 -8.20 -3.57
CA LYS A 231 18.34 -9.64 -3.71
C LYS A 231 19.62 -10.44 -3.95
N GLU A 232 20.49 -9.94 -4.82
CA GLU A 232 21.79 -10.55 -5.11
C GLU A 232 22.71 -10.49 -3.89
N SER A 233 22.79 -9.33 -3.21
CA SER A 233 23.68 -9.15 -2.05
C SER A 233 23.32 -9.99 -0.82
N LEU A 234 22.05 -10.41 -0.73
CA LEU A 234 21.52 -11.17 0.41
C LEU A 234 21.41 -12.69 0.11
N ASP A 235 21.91 -13.16 -1.05
CA ASP A 235 21.86 -14.56 -1.51
C ASP A 235 20.44 -15.19 -1.43
N ILE A 236 19.40 -14.39 -1.70
CA ILE A 236 18.01 -14.86 -1.63
C ILE A 236 17.69 -15.64 -2.90
N SER A 237 17.81 -16.98 -2.81
CA SER A 237 17.47 -17.94 -3.88
C SER A 237 15.97 -18.14 -4.10
#